data_AF-V9VTY0-F1
#
_entry.id   AF-V9VTY0-F1
#
_cell.length_a   1.000
_cell.length_b   1.000
_cell.length_c   1.000
_cell.angle_alpha   90.00
_cell.angle_beta   90.00
_cell.angle_gamma   90.00
#
_symmetry.space_group_name_H-M   'P 1'
#
loop_
_entity.id
_entity.type
_entity.pdbx_description
1 polymer ?
#
loop_
_entity_poly.entity_id
_entity_poly.type
_entity_poly.pdbx_seq_one_letter_code
_entity_poly.pdbx_strand_id
1 'polypeptide(L)'
;MSDIEGDSHANDPDSPDYNASAPTWIGETFTFNGGSGSQIDIVDDDGQFEDGYVETGGAQTLGQDVTINGVTYLAGSVVENEFSMLDAAGNEVFVVRIDGVNVGFGYPEGQEPVNGTSFTAAQGRDGDPVDSGDGTSTSSEPYANIVCYAPGTMIDTPDGPRPVETLKPGDLVLTRDHGPQLIRWARCSVHPLEEVEADAKPVQIKAEALGPNLPAKDLIVSPQHRIFVGGNGQLDKVFTSEAFAPAKSLTAVPGIRHMKGKRKITWVHFACDRHEVVTANGCLSESLLLGPMVVNGLTAAERRAVVGIFGRAPAPNAALNGPPALDCLTVGTVRRQIAKQRKDKDRILAKEIQKWDLDLAMEKHEAERFAESYRTAQSKARQKS
;
A
#
# COMPACT_ATOMS: atom_id res chain seq x y z
N MET A 1 -35.10 -8.77 28.49
CA MET A 1 -33.95 -8.89 27.59
C MET A 1 -34.26 -7.95 26.45
N SER A 2 -33.56 -6.83 26.39
CA SER A 2 -33.59 -5.93 25.24
C SER A 2 -33.15 -6.74 24.01
N ASP A 3 -33.91 -6.59 22.94
CA ASP A 3 -33.62 -7.26 21.68
C ASP A 3 -32.43 -6.57 21.03
N ILE A 4 -31.42 -7.34 20.62
CA ILE A 4 -30.26 -6.82 19.89
C ILE A 4 -30.73 -6.19 18.57
N GLU A 5 -31.92 -6.54 18.07
CA GLU A 5 -32.52 -5.99 16.85
C GLU A 5 -32.96 -4.51 16.97
N GLY A 6 -33.10 -3.95 18.17
CA GLY A 6 -33.69 -2.63 18.40
C GLY A 6 -32.77 -1.55 18.96
N ASP A 7 -31.52 -1.89 19.29
CA ASP A 7 -30.57 -0.96 19.93
C ASP A 7 -29.44 -0.58 18.98
N SER A 8 -29.07 0.69 19.01
CA SER A 8 -28.26 1.32 17.97
C SER A 8 -26.79 1.48 18.34
N HIS A 9 -26.34 1.16 19.57
CA HIS A 9 -24.95 1.33 20.02
C HIS A 9 -24.58 0.40 21.19
N ALA A 10 -23.32 -0.04 21.29
CA ALA A 10 -22.79 -0.77 22.45
C ALA A 10 -22.64 0.10 23.72
N ASN A 11 -22.56 1.44 23.56
CA ASN A 11 -22.41 2.46 24.61
C ASN A 11 -21.41 2.05 25.70
N ASP A 12 -20.11 2.09 25.40
CA ASP A 12 -19.05 1.69 26.31
C ASP A 12 -18.69 2.81 27.30
N PRO A 13 -18.69 2.57 28.63
CA PRO A 13 -18.23 3.52 29.65
C PRO A 13 -16.83 4.10 29.47
N ASP A 14 -15.94 3.40 28.76
CA ASP A 14 -14.55 3.82 28.51
C ASP A 14 -14.37 4.54 27.16
N SER A 15 -15.42 4.63 26.34
CA SER A 15 -15.42 5.35 25.06
C SER A 15 -15.55 6.87 25.27
N PRO A 16 -14.84 7.71 24.48
CA PRO A 16 -14.95 9.17 24.58
C PRO A 16 -16.38 9.70 24.31
N ASP A 17 -17.23 8.92 23.65
CA ASP A 17 -18.62 9.26 23.32
C ASP A 17 -19.65 8.55 24.22
N TYR A 18 -19.21 8.00 25.37
CA TYR A 18 -20.07 7.36 26.35
C TYR A 18 -21.26 8.23 26.79
N ASN A 19 -22.46 7.67 26.71
CA ASN A 19 -23.67 8.27 27.25
C ASN A 19 -24.21 7.44 28.41
N ALA A 20 -23.98 7.91 29.64
CA ALA A 20 -24.48 7.26 30.86
C ALA A 20 -26.01 7.09 30.94
N SER A 21 -26.77 7.72 30.05
CA SER A 21 -28.24 7.59 29.97
C SER A 21 -28.72 6.62 28.88
N ALA A 22 -27.81 6.10 28.04
CA ALA A 22 -28.11 5.08 27.05
C ALA A 22 -27.85 3.66 27.61
N PRO A 23 -28.57 2.63 27.15
CA PRO A 23 -28.26 1.24 27.48
C PRO A 23 -26.86 0.86 26.99
N THR A 24 -26.15 -0.01 27.73
CA THR A 24 -24.83 -0.55 27.34
C THR A 24 -24.95 -2.06 27.09
N TRP A 25 -24.27 -2.55 26.05
CA TRP A 25 -24.21 -3.99 25.76
C TRP A 25 -23.02 -4.66 26.46
N ILE A 26 -22.10 -3.89 27.05
CA ILE A 26 -20.93 -4.44 27.71
C ILE A 26 -21.32 -5.40 28.83
N GLY A 27 -20.86 -6.66 28.73
CA GLY A 27 -21.17 -7.74 29.66
C GLY A 27 -22.48 -8.48 29.38
N GLU A 28 -23.28 -8.05 28.40
CA GLU A 28 -24.45 -8.79 27.94
C GLU A 28 -24.04 -9.97 27.07
N THR A 29 -24.78 -11.08 27.22
CA THR A 29 -24.54 -12.33 26.49
C THR A 29 -25.68 -12.61 25.53
N PHE A 30 -25.36 -12.80 24.25
CA PHE A 30 -26.28 -13.28 23.22
C PHE A 30 -26.01 -14.76 22.92
N THR A 31 -27.06 -15.57 22.82
CA THR A 31 -26.94 -16.97 22.38
C THR A 31 -27.45 -17.11 20.96
N PHE A 32 -26.59 -17.55 20.05
CA PHE A 32 -26.95 -17.83 18.67
C PHE A 32 -27.86 -19.05 18.59
N ASN A 33 -29.12 -18.85 18.17
CA ASN A 33 -30.16 -19.90 18.14
C ASN A 33 -30.25 -20.62 16.78
N GLY A 34 -29.26 -20.44 15.90
CA GLY A 34 -29.24 -20.99 14.54
C GLY A 34 -29.77 -20.03 13.47
N GLY A 35 -29.41 -20.29 12.22
CA GLY A 35 -29.75 -19.48 11.05
C GLY A 35 -28.98 -19.97 9.82
N SER A 36 -29.29 -19.41 8.65
CA SER A 36 -28.49 -19.60 7.43
C SER A 36 -27.67 -18.34 7.16
N GLY A 37 -26.38 -18.50 6.86
CA GLY A 37 -25.54 -17.39 6.42
C GLY A 37 -26.02 -16.85 5.07
N SER A 38 -26.02 -15.52 4.95
CA SER A 38 -26.18 -14.81 3.68
C SER A 38 -24.85 -14.18 3.31
N GLN A 39 -24.41 -14.35 2.07
CA GLN A 39 -23.26 -13.62 1.56
C GLN A 39 -23.71 -12.21 1.18
N ILE A 40 -22.97 -11.21 1.68
CA ILE A 40 -23.05 -9.81 1.26
C ILE A 40 -21.73 -9.40 0.63
N ASP A 41 -21.78 -8.55 -0.39
CA ASP A 41 -20.61 -7.91 -0.96
C ASP A 41 -20.66 -6.46 -0.49
N ILE A 42 -19.53 -5.97 0.01
CA ILE A 42 -19.42 -4.63 0.56
C ILE A 42 -18.52 -3.84 -0.38
N VAL A 43 -19.01 -2.68 -0.79
CA VAL A 43 -18.25 -1.65 -1.52
C VAL A 43 -17.81 -0.63 -0.50
N ASP A 44 -16.50 -0.57 -0.31
CA ASP A 44 -15.83 0.30 0.63
C ASP A 44 -14.70 1.03 -0.11
N ASP A 45 -14.49 2.30 0.21
CA ASP A 45 -13.49 3.15 -0.44
C ASP A 45 -12.15 3.18 0.30
N ASP A 46 -12.09 2.57 1.48
CA ASP A 46 -10.85 2.29 2.18
C ASP A 46 -10.74 0.81 2.62
N GLY A 47 -10.02 0.55 3.70
CA GLY A 47 -9.78 -0.80 4.20
C GLY A 47 -10.14 -0.94 5.67
N GLN A 48 -10.96 -0.02 6.17
CA GLN A 48 -11.50 0.00 7.52
C GLN A 48 -13.01 -0.26 7.41
N PHE A 49 -13.45 -1.35 8.02
CA PHE A 49 -14.88 -1.60 8.16
C PHE A 49 -15.33 -1.02 9.49
N GLU A 50 -15.85 0.21 9.41
CA GLU A 50 -16.06 1.11 10.54
C GLU A 50 -17.52 1.14 10.99
N ASP A 51 -17.75 1.74 12.15
CA ASP A 51 -19.08 2.15 12.57
C ASP A 51 -19.48 3.47 11.89
N GLY A 52 -20.76 3.83 11.94
CA GLY A 52 -21.24 5.10 11.39
C GLY A 52 -20.82 6.35 12.17
N TYR A 53 -19.94 6.22 13.18
CA TYR A 53 -19.52 7.30 14.09
C TYR A 53 -18.11 7.80 13.79
N VAL A 54 -17.18 6.89 13.49
CA VAL A 54 -15.78 7.17 13.13
C VAL A 54 -15.54 6.65 11.72
N GLU A 55 -15.90 7.47 10.73
CA GLU A 55 -15.66 7.18 9.32
C GLU A 55 -14.36 7.84 8.85
N THR A 56 -13.39 7.02 8.44
CA THR A 56 -12.17 7.46 7.76
C THR A 56 -12.26 7.40 6.24
N GLY A 57 -13.46 7.40 5.68
CA GLY A 57 -13.68 7.38 4.24
C GLY A 57 -15.06 7.87 3.83
N GLY A 58 -15.59 7.30 2.76
CA GLY A 58 -17.01 7.31 2.46
C GLY A 58 -17.68 6.07 3.08
N ALA A 59 -18.94 6.20 3.47
CA ALA A 59 -19.69 5.10 4.07
C ALA A 59 -19.62 3.81 3.23
N GLN A 60 -19.42 2.67 3.90
CA GLN A 60 -19.46 1.37 3.24
C GLN A 60 -20.88 1.05 2.82
N THR A 61 -21.05 0.41 1.66
CA THR A 61 -22.38 0.13 1.11
C THR A 61 -22.49 -1.28 0.53
N LEU A 62 -23.71 -1.79 0.43
CA LEU A 62 -23.97 -3.05 -0.25
C LEU A 62 -23.63 -2.96 -1.75
N GLY A 63 -22.87 -3.92 -2.27
CA GLY A 63 -22.60 -4.07 -3.70
C GLY A 63 -23.75 -4.70 -4.49
N GLN A 64 -24.67 -5.38 -3.80
CA GLN A 64 -25.81 -6.09 -4.37
C GLN A 64 -27.03 -6.03 -3.45
N ASP A 65 -28.21 -6.25 -4.05
CA ASP A 65 -29.43 -6.50 -3.27
C ASP A 65 -29.27 -7.79 -2.46
N VAL A 66 -29.59 -7.74 -1.16
CA VAL A 66 -29.55 -8.91 -0.27
C VAL A 66 -30.87 -9.01 0.50
N THR A 67 -31.34 -10.24 0.71
CA THR A 67 -32.46 -10.51 1.62
C THR A 67 -31.96 -11.19 2.88
N ILE A 68 -32.10 -10.51 4.03
CA ILE A 68 -31.70 -11.00 5.35
C ILE A 68 -32.92 -10.94 6.27
N ASN A 69 -33.20 -12.03 6.98
CA ASN A 69 -34.36 -12.15 7.88
C ASN A 69 -35.70 -11.78 7.24
N GLY A 70 -35.85 -12.01 5.92
CA GLY A 70 -37.06 -11.70 5.15
C GLY A 70 -37.21 -10.24 4.73
N VAL A 71 -36.23 -9.38 5.03
CA VAL A 71 -36.16 -7.98 4.57
C VAL A 71 -35.14 -7.87 3.44
N THR A 72 -35.53 -7.23 2.34
CA THR A 72 -34.62 -6.96 1.22
C THR A 72 -34.00 -5.58 1.38
N TYR A 73 -32.66 -5.54 1.45
CA TYR A 73 -31.83 -4.35 1.42
C TYR A 73 -31.27 -4.20 0.00
N LEU A 74 -31.27 -2.99 -0.53
CA LEU A 74 -30.86 -2.73 -1.91
C LEU A 74 -29.35 -2.47 -2.00
N ALA A 75 -28.76 -2.71 -3.16
CA ALA A 75 -27.42 -2.22 -3.45
C ALA A 75 -27.33 -0.70 -3.18
N GLY A 76 -26.26 -0.28 -2.50
CA GLY A 76 -26.08 1.09 -2.03
C GLY A 76 -26.63 1.39 -0.63
N SER A 77 -27.31 0.44 0.03
CA SER A 77 -27.67 0.58 1.46
C SER A 77 -26.39 0.66 2.29
N VAL A 78 -26.38 1.50 3.32
CA VAL A 78 -25.19 1.70 4.18
C VAL A 78 -25.00 0.47 5.05
N VAL A 79 -23.75 0.03 5.21
CA VAL A 79 -23.38 -1.13 6.02
C VAL A 79 -22.39 -0.69 7.08
N GLU A 80 -22.67 -0.96 8.35
CA GLU A 80 -21.83 -0.51 9.47
C GLU A 80 -21.41 -1.71 10.33
N ASN A 81 -20.21 -1.62 10.89
CA ASN A 81 -19.68 -2.55 11.89
C ASN A 81 -19.93 -1.99 13.30
N GLU A 82 -21.01 -2.40 13.94
CA GLU A 82 -21.45 -1.69 15.15
C GLU A 82 -20.62 -2.01 16.40
N PHE A 83 -20.40 -3.28 16.70
CA PHE A 83 -19.53 -3.73 17.80
C PHE A 83 -19.20 -5.20 17.65
N SER A 84 -18.23 -5.69 18.41
CA SER A 84 -17.86 -7.11 18.39
C SER A 84 -18.15 -7.83 19.71
N MET A 85 -18.36 -9.14 19.61
CA MET A 85 -18.64 -10.03 20.74
C MET A 85 -17.75 -11.26 20.69
N LEU A 86 -17.41 -11.80 21.86
CA LEU A 86 -16.54 -12.98 21.99
C LEU A 86 -17.28 -14.16 22.58
N ASP A 87 -17.02 -15.36 22.07
CA ASP A 87 -17.39 -16.60 22.75
C ASP A 87 -16.37 -17.00 23.84
N ALA A 88 -16.67 -18.07 24.57
CA ALA A 88 -15.79 -18.60 25.62
C ALA A 88 -14.45 -19.14 25.10
N ALA A 89 -14.34 -19.44 23.81
CA ALA A 89 -13.10 -19.87 23.16
C ALA A 89 -12.28 -18.68 22.62
N GLY A 90 -12.83 -17.46 22.68
CA GLY A 90 -12.22 -16.24 22.15
C GLY A 90 -12.43 -16.05 20.65
N ASN A 91 -13.41 -16.74 20.04
CA ASN A 91 -13.82 -16.44 18.67
C ASN A 91 -14.68 -15.18 18.66
N GLU A 92 -14.50 -14.36 17.64
CA GLU A 92 -15.08 -13.03 17.53
C GLU A 92 -16.14 -12.98 16.44
N VAL A 93 -17.25 -12.30 16.73
CA VAL A 93 -18.31 -11.98 15.78
C VAL A 93 -18.60 -10.50 15.81
N PHE A 94 -18.96 -9.94 14.67
CA PHE A 94 -19.28 -8.51 14.50
C PHE A 94 -20.78 -8.34 14.33
N VAL A 95 -21.39 -7.42 15.05
CA VAL A 95 -22.79 -7.04 14.81
C VAL A 95 -22.83 -6.16 13.57
N VAL A 96 -23.45 -6.65 12.51
CA VAL A 96 -23.57 -5.94 11.24
C VAL A 96 -24.88 -5.17 11.21
N ARG A 97 -24.80 -3.90 10.81
CA ARG A 97 -25.95 -3.04 10.53
C ARG A 97 -26.11 -2.79 9.05
N ILE A 98 -27.36 -2.72 8.60
CA ILE A 98 -27.69 -2.24 7.26
C ILE A 98 -28.81 -1.19 7.38
N ASP A 99 -28.57 0.01 6.85
CA ASP A 99 -29.45 1.18 6.98
C ASP A 99 -29.90 1.43 8.44
N GLY A 100 -28.96 1.27 9.38
CA GLY A 100 -29.16 1.49 10.80
C GLY A 100 -29.89 0.37 11.55
N VAL A 101 -30.15 -0.78 10.92
CA VAL A 101 -30.80 -1.95 11.54
C VAL A 101 -29.79 -3.08 11.75
N ASN A 102 -29.73 -3.64 12.96
CA ASN A 102 -28.91 -4.83 13.24
C ASN A 102 -29.49 -6.04 12.49
N VAL A 103 -28.73 -6.60 11.56
CA VAL A 103 -29.19 -7.70 10.68
C VAL A 103 -28.64 -9.07 11.06
N GLY A 104 -27.58 -9.12 11.86
CA GLY A 104 -26.98 -10.35 12.35
C GLY A 104 -25.49 -10.22 12.64
N PHE A 105 -24.79 -11.35 12.57
CA PHE A 105 -23.35 -11.43 12.79
C PHE A 105 -22.55 -11.60 11.52
N GLY A 106 -21.48 -10.82 11.37
CA GLY A 106 -20.34 -11.11 10.52
C GLY A 106 -19.37 -12.06 11.24
N TYR A 107 -18.81 -13.02 10.50
CA TYR A 107 -17.85 -14.00 11.01
C TYR A 107 -16.84 -14.39 9.93
N PRO A 108 -15.61 -14.79 10.30
CA PRO A 108 -14.64 -15.33 9.36
C PRO A 108 -15.09 -16.65 8.71
N GLU A 109 -14.75 -16.88 7.45
CA GLU A 109 -15.03 -18.15 6.75
C GLU A 109 -14.45 -19.34 7.55
N GLY A 110 -15.28 -20.36 7.80
CA GLY A 110 -14.91 -21.53 8.61
C GLY A 110 -14.99 -21.32 10.12
N GLN A 111 -15.47 -20.16 10.57
CA GLN A 111 -15.83 -19.87 11.96
C GLN A 111 -17.33 -19.58 12.11
N GLU A 112 -18.17 -20.31 11.37
CA GLU A 112 -19.61 -20.16 11.44
C GLU A 112 -20.11 -20.38 12.88
N PRO A 113 -20.87 -19.44 13.46
CA PRO A 113 -21.47 -19.63 14.77
C PRO A 113 -22.31 -20.90 14.80
N VAL A 114 -22.06 -21.76 15.79
CA VAL A 114 -22.83 -22.99 15.98
C VAL A 114 -24.05 -22.68 16.84
N ASN A 115 -25.20 -23.27 16.52
CA ASN A 115 -26.41 -23.14 17.33
C ASN A 115 -26.11 -23.51 18.80
N GLY A 116 -26.49 -22.63 19.73
CA GLY A 116 -26.21 -22.71 21.16
C GLY A 116 -24.92 -22.03 21.60
N THR A 117 -24.14 -21.44 20.69
CA THR A 117 -22.94 -20.66 21.05
C THR A 117 -23.36 -19.33 21.67
N SER A 118 -22.77 -18.99 22.82
CA SER A 118 -22.99 -17.73 23.50
C SER A 118 -21.82 -16.78 23.28
N PHE A 119 -22.11 -15.56 22.86
CA PHE A 119 -21.18 -14.47 22.64
C PHE A 119 -21.45 -13.37 23.66
N THR A 120 -20.41 -12.77 24.22
CA THR A 120 -20.50 -11.69 25.22
C THR A 120 -19.78 -10.47 24.69
N ALA A 121 -20.42 -9.31 24.74
CA ALA A 121 -19.77 -8.05 24.40
C ALA A 121 -18.78 -7.67 25.50
N ALA A 122 -17.52 -7.42 25.11
CA ALA A 122 -16.42 -7.14 26.03
C ALA A 122 -16.07 -5.64 26.01
N GLN A 123 -15.49 -5.14 27.11
CA GLN A 123 -15.01 -3.76 27.23
C GLN A 123 -13.98 -3.41 26.15
N GLY A 124 -14.08 -2.20 25.59
CA GLY A 124 -13.19 -1.63 24.58
C GLY A 124 -13.37 -2.23 23.20
N ARG A 125 -14.61 -2.46 22.77
CA ARG A 125 -14.97 -3.09 21.48
C ARG A 125 -16.26 -2.51 20.90
N ASP A 126 -16.29 -1.19 20.73
CA ASP A 126 -17.48 -0.40 20.39
C ASP A 126 -17.64 -0.07 18.90
N GLY A 127 -16.88 -0.71 18.01
CA GLY A 127 -16.94 -0.45 16.57
C GLY A 127 -15.79 0.41 16.04
N ASP A 128 -15.01 1.06 16.93
CA ASP A 128 -13.86 1.89 16.51
C ASP A 128 -12.83 1.06 15.70
N PRO A 129 -12.31 1.58 14.56
CA PRO A 129 -11.24 0.95 13.79
C PRO A 129 -9.98 0.57 14.60
N VAL A 130 -9.71 1.17 15.76
CA VAL A 130 -8.61 0.71 16.65
C VAL A 130 -8.94 -0.53 17.49
N ASP A 131 -10.23 -0.84 17.70
CA ASP A 131 -10.70 -1.87 18.62
C ASP A 131 -11.34 -3.07 17.90
N SER A 132 -11.85 -2.85 16.69
CA SER A 132 -12.41 -3.87 15.79
C SER A 132 -11.31 -4.53 14.96
N GLY A 133 -10.61 -5.49 15.56
CA GLY A 133 -9.83 -6.44 14.77
C GLY A 133 -10.77 -7.32 13.96
N ASP A 134 -10.98 -7.02 12.68
CA ASP A 134 -11.39 -7.97 11.62
C ASP A 134 -12.86 -7.91 11.15
N GLY A 135 -13.33 -6.75 10.68
CA GLY A 135 -14.53 -6.68 9.83
C GLY A 135 -14.35 -7.41 8.50
N THR A 136 -14.63 -8.72 8.46
CA THR A 136 -14.75 -9.60 7.28
C THR A 136 -13.88 -9.25 6.07
N SER A 137 -12.57 -9.48 6.17
CA SER A 137 -11.76 -9.69 4.97
C SER A 137 -11.71 -11.18 4.67
N THR A 138 -12.66 -11.70 3.88
CA THR A 138 -12.26 -12.75 2.94
C THR A 138 -11.14 -12.11 2.14
N SER A 139 -9.93 -12.65 2.26
CA SER A 139 -8.73 -12.08 1.66
C SER A 139 -8.80 -12.22 0.12
N SER A 140 -9.67 -11.45 -0.52
CA SER A 140 -9.42 -10.92 -1.85
C SER A 140 -8.53 -9.70 -1.66
N GLU A 141 -7.30 -9.95 -1.20
CA GLU A 141 -6.28 -8.91 -1.00
C GLU A 141 -6.31 -7.92 -2.18
N PRO A 142 -6.71 -6.66 -1.97
CA PRO A 142 -6.36 -5.64 -2.92
C PRO A 142 -4.83 -5.58 -2.86
N TYR A 143 -4.23 -6.18 -3.90
CA TYR A 143 -2.80 -6.21 -4.22
C TYR A 143 -2.09 -4.84 -4.03
N ALA A 144 -2.89 -3.79 -3.97
CA ALA A 144 -2.55 -2.43 -3.63
C ALA A 144 -1.91 -2.23 -2.25
N ASN A 145 -1.84 -3.21 -1.34
CA ASN A 145 -1.40 -2.97 0.04
C ASN A 145 -0.20 -3.81 0.53
N ILE A 146 0.06 -5.00 0.01
CA ILE A 146 1.21 -5.80 0.49
C ILE A 146 2.50 -5.44 -0.27
N VAL A 147 3.62 -5.29 0.44
CA VAL A 147 4.98 -5.04 -0.08
C VAL A 147 5.65 -6.36 -0.48
N CYS A 148 5.88 -6.63 -1.76
CA CYS A 148 6.38 -7.93 -2.25
C CYS A 148 7.45 -7.82 -3.34
N TYR A 149 8.34 -8.82 -3.41
CA TYR A 149 9.21 -9.09 -4.56
C TYR A 149 8.67 -10.23 -5.43
N ALA A 150 8.89 -10.18 -6.74
CA ALA A 150 8.67 -11.33 -7.62
C ALA A 150 9.89 -12.28 -7.61
N PRO A 151 9.68 -13.60 -7.86
CA PRO A 151 10.77 -14.55 -8.05
C PRO A 151 11.79 -14.11 -9.10
N GLY A 152 13.04 -14.52 -8.90
CA GLY A 152 14.19 -14.13 -9.72
C GLY A 152 14.79 -12.77 -9.34
N THR A 153 14.20 -12.05 -8.39
CA THR A 153 14.83 -10.87 -7.78
C THR A 153 16.04 -11.34 -6.98
N MET A 154 17.23 -10.78 -7.27
CA MET A 154 18.47 -11.11 -6.59
C MET A 154 18.67 -10.18 -5.39
N ILE A 155 18.72 -10.72 -4.18
CA ILE A 155 19.01 -9.99 -2.95
C ILE A 155 20.47 -10.20 -2.58
N ASP A 156 21.18 -9.13 -2.24
CA ASP A 156 22.57 -9.24 -1.82
C ASP A 156 22.68 -9.93 -0.45
N THR A 157 23.56 -10.93 -0.37
CA THR A 157 23.91 -11.64 0.85
C THR A 157 25.43 -11.65 1.03
N PRO A 158 25.97 -11.96 2.23
CA PRO A 158 27.41 -11.96 2.45
C PRO A 158 28.22 -12.83 1.48
N ASP A 159 27.63 -13.94 1.00
CA ASP A 159 28.27 -14.88 0.06
C ASP A 159 27.92 -14.59 -1.41
N GLY A 160 27.31 -13.43 -1.69
CA GLY A 160 26.89 -12.98 -3.01
C GLY A 160 25.37 -12.94 -3.19
N PRO A 161 24.88 -12.41 -4.33
CA PRO A 161 23.44 -12.25 -4.55
C PRO A 161 22.72 -13.60 -4.67
N ARG A 162 21.58 -13.75 -3.99
CA ARG A 162 20.73 -14.95 -4.03
C ARG A 162 19.31 -14.61 -4.52
N PRO A 163 18.64 -15.50 -5.28
CA PRO A 163 17.24 -15.29 -5.65
C PRO A 163 16.36 -15.24 -4.40
N VAL A 164 15.46 -14.27 -4.33
CA VAL A 164 14.61 -13.98 -3.15
C VAL A 164 13.79 -15.20 -2.73
N GLU A 165 13.31 -16.00 -3.67
CA GLU A 165 12.54 -17.22 -3.43
C GLU A 165 13.35 -18.35 -2.76
N THR A 166 14.68 -18.23 -2.70
CA THR A 166 15.57 -19.19 -2.02
C THR A 166 15.91 -18.78 -0.60
N LEU A 167 15.55 -17.56 -0.19
CA LEU A 167 15.83 -17.04 1.14
C LEU A 167 14.85 -17.62 2.16
N LYS A 168 15.34 -17.91 3.35
CA LYS A 168 14.55 -18.46 4.46
C LYS A 168 14.93 -17.84 5.80
N PRO A 169 14.09 -17.95 6.84
CA PRO A 169 14.47 -17.54 8.18
C PRO A 169 15.80 -18.17 8.62
N GLY A 170 16.68 -17.35 9.19
CA GLY A 170 18.05 -17.71 9.56
C GLY A 170 19.12 -17.39 8.51
N ASP A 171 18.74 -17.11 7.26
CA ASP A 171 19.68 -16.60 6.26
C ASP A 171 20.06 -15.13 6.57
N LEU A 172 21.24 -14.70 6.12
CA LEU A 172 21.70 -13.31 6.21
C LEU A 172 21.46 -12.55 4.90
N VAL A 173 21.03 -11.30 5.00
CA VAL A 173 20.97 -10.34 3.89
C VAL A 173 21.85 -9.14 4.22
N LEU A 174 22.47 -8.55 3.20
CA LEU A 174 23.21 -7.31 3.38
C LEU A 174 22.23 -6.13 3.49
N THR A 175 22.37 -5.35 4.56
CA THR A 175 21.63 -4.10 4.73
C THR A 175 22.59 -2.91 4.66
N ARG A 176 22.05 -1.75 4.28
CA ARG A 176 22.85 -0.55 4.07
C ARG A 176 23.47 -0.02 5.35
N ASP A 177 22.67 0.06 6.41
CA ASP A 177 23.01 0.84 7.60
C ASP A 177 23.45 -0.05 8.79
N HIS A 178 23.08 -1.34 8.80
CA HIS A 178 23.31 -2.24 9.93
C HIS A 178 24.13 -3.50 9.59
N GLY A 179 24.78 -3.54 8.42
CA GLY A 179 25.56 -4.70 7.99
C GLY A 179 24.68 -5.93 7.70
N PRO A 180 25.23 -7.15 7.75
CA PRO A 180 24.43 -8.36 7.54
C PRO A 180 23.38 -8.56 8.64
N GLN A 181 22.10 -8.66 8.26
CA GLN A 181 20.97 -8.89 9.16
C GLN A 181 20.30 -10.24 8.90
N LEU A 182 19.81 -10.87 9.97
CA LEU A 182 19.11 -12.14 9.90
C LEU A 182 17.69 -11.94 9.39
N ILE A 183 17.29 -12.76 8.42
CA ILE A 183 15.88 -12.94 8.10
C ILE A 183 15.21 -13.66 9.27
N ARG A 184 14.21 -13.03 9.86
CA ARG A 184 13.42 -13.59 10.96
C ARG A 184 12.17 -14.29 10.47
N TRP A 185 11.60 -13.80 9.38
CA TRP A 185 10.39 -14.34 8.79
C TRP A 185 10.43 -14.18 7.28
N ALA A 186 9.86 -15.16 6.57
CA ALA A 186 9.69 -15.10 5.13
C ALA A 186 8.37 -15.77 4.72
N ARG A 187 7.73 -15.25 3.68
CA ARG A 187 6.46 -15.77 3.14
C ARG A 187 6.53 -15.82 1.63
N CYS A 188 5.94 -16.86 1.06
CA CYS A 188 5.77 -17.03 -0.37
C CYS A 188 4.31 -17.38 -0.65
N SER A 189 3.64 -16.62 -1.52
CA SER A 189 2.22 -16.83 -1.82
C SER A 189 1.93 -16.54 -3.30
N VAL A 190 0.96 -17.25 -3.89
CA VAL A 190 0.56 -17.06 -5.29
C VAL A 190 -0.72 -16.24 -5.32
N HIS A 191 -0.73 -15.19 -6.14
CA HIS A 191 -1.82 -14.23 -6.22
C HIS A 191 -2.37 -14.14 -7.65
N PRO A 192 -3.70 -14.20 -7.86
CA PRO A 192 -4.31 -13.92 -9.15
C PRO A 192 -4.19 -12.44 -9.51
N LEU A 193 -4.21 -12.13 -10.81
CA LEU A 193 -4.08 -10.77 -11.37
C LEU A 193 -5.20 -10.42 -12.37
N GLU A 194 -6.19 -11.29 -12.51
CA GLU A 194 -7.22 -11.21 -13.56
C GLU A 194 -8.19 -10.06 -13.30
N GLU A 195 -8.58 -9.85 -12.04
CA GLU A 195 -9.55 -8.84 -11.59
C GLU A 195 -8.90 -7.69 -10.80
N VAL A 196 -7.57 -7.57 -10.90
CA VAL A 196 -6.84 -6.52 -10.19
C VAL A 196 -6.91 -5.20 -10.97
N GLU A 197 -7.27 -4.13 -10.27
CA GLU A 197 -7.29 -2.76 -10.80
C GLU A 197 -5.96 -2.34 -11.42
N ALA A 198 -6.01 -1.42 -12.38
CA ALA A 198 -4.82 -1.08 -13.18
C ALA A 198 -3.67 -0.51 -12.33
N ASP A 199 -3.97 0.25 -11.28
CA ASP A 199 -2.99 0.85 -10.36
C ASP A 199 -2.58 -0.09 -9.22
N ALA A 200 -3.33 -1.17 -9.03
CA ALA A 200 -3.01 -2.28 -8.14
C ALA A 200 -2.18 -3.36 -8.86
N LYS A 201 -1.92 -3.27 -10.17
CA LYS A 201 -1.07 -4.26 -10.87
C LYS A 201 0.41 -4.15 -10.48
N PRO A 202 1.19 -5.25 -10.56
CA PRO A 202 2.62 -5.24 -10.26
C PRO A 202 3.35 -4.15 -11.04
N VAL A 203 4.35 -3.54 -10.41
CA VAL A 203 5.19 -2.52 -11.03
C VAL A 203 6.46 -3.19 -11.52
N GLN A 204 6.72 -3.06 -12.82
CA GLN A 204 8.02 -3.36 -13.40
C GLN A 204 8.87 -2.09 -13.44
N ILE A 205 10.04 -2.16 -12.83
CA ILE A 205 11.11 -1.18 -12.91
C ILE A 205 12.16 -1.78 -13.84
N LYS A 206 12.27 -1.26 -15.06
CA LYS A 206 13.27 -1.77 -16.01
C LYS A 206 14.69 -1.50 -15.52
N ALA A 207 15.63 -2.32 -16.00
CA ALA A 207 17.04 -2.03 -15.85
C ALA A 207 17.37 -0.56 -16.22
N GLU A 208 18.23 0.07 -15.42
CA GLU A 208 18.66 1.48 -15.54
C GLU A 208 17.57 2.55 -15.36
N ALA A 209 16.35 2.20 -14.98
CA ALA A 209 15.25 3.17 -14.84
C ALA A 209 15.37 4.10 -13.62
N LEU A 210 16.12 3.71 -12.58
CA LEU A 210 16.35 4.50 -11.36
C LEU A 210 17.67 5.28 -11.39
N GLY A 211 18.54 4.99 -12.35
CA GLY A 211 19.87 5.57 -12.50
C GLY A 211 20.79 4.66 -13.31
N PRO A 212 22.02 5.09 -13.62
CA PRO A 212 22.99 4.26 -14.33
C PRO A 212 23.21 2.92 -13.62
N ASN A 213 22.98 1.81 -14.32
CA ASN A 213 23.05 0.44 -13.77
C ASN A 213 22.11 0.17 -12.56
N LEU A 214 21.03 0.96 -12.41
CA LEU A 214 20.06 0.84 -11.30
C LEU A 214 18.61 0.74 -11.82
N PRO A 215 17.91 -0.39 -11.58
CA PRO A 215 18.49 -1.68 -11.21
C PRO A 215 19.36 -2.25 -12.35
N ALA A 216 20.23 -3.21 -12.05
CA ALA A 216 21.08 -3.90 -13.03
C ALA A 216 20.28 -4.91 -13.89
N LYS A 217 19.10 -5.30 -13.43
CA LYS A 217 18.13 -6.16 -14.12
C LYS A 217 16.73 -5.68 -13.80
N ASP A 218 15.76 -5.98 -14.66
CA ASP A 218 14.35 -5.67 -14.39
C ASP A 218 13.94 -6.16 -12.99
N LEU A 219 13.38 -5.25 -12.20
CA LEU A 219 12.84 -5.52 -10.87
C LEU A 219 11.32 -5.48 -10.95
N ILE A 220 10.66 -6.51 -10.43
CA ILE A 220 9.20 -6.60 -10.38
C ILE A 220 8.78 -6.66 -8.92
N VAL A 221 7.99 -5.67 -8.51
CA VAL A 221 7.56 -5.49 -7.13
C VAL A 221 6.08 -5.11 -7.07
N SER A 222 5.50 -5.24 -5.89
CA SER A 222 4.13 -4.81 -5.66
C SER A 222 3.99 -3.28 -5.70
N PRO A 223 2.78 -2.73 -5.89
CA PRO A 223 2.55 -1.30 -6.08
C PRO A 223 3.07 -0.43 -4.93
N GLN A 224 2.95 -0.89 -3.68
CA GLN A 224 3.38 -0.12 -2.50
C GLN A 224 4.80 -0.40 -2.07
N HIS A 225 5.49 -1.35 -2.72
CA HIS A 225 6.86 -1.68 -2.38
C HIS A 225 7.73 -0.42 -2.40
N ARG A 226 8.44 -0.17 -1.31
CA ARG A 226 9.24 1.02 -1.11
C ARG A 226 10.59 0.87 -1.80
N ILE A 227 10.81 1.78 -2.71
CA ILE A 227 12.06 1.95 -3.44
C ILE A 227 12.80 3.11 -2.80
N PHE A 228 14.08 2.92 -2.49
CA PHE A 228 14.94 3.99 -1.99
C PHE A 228 15.09 5.07 -3.07
N VAL A 229 15.04 6.34 -2.69
CA VAL A 229 15.28 7.48 -3.58
C VAL A 229 16.09 8.57 -2.89
N GLY A 230 16.85 9.34 -3.66
CA GLY A 230 17.63 10.48 -3.20
C GLY A 230 19.02 10.14 -2.67
N GLY A 231 19.62 11.06 -1.89
CA GLY A 231 20.93 10.85 -1.26
C GLY A 231 22.10 10.65 -2.22
N ASN A 232 22.04 11.27 -3.41
CA ASN A 232 22.99 11.04 -4.52
C ASN A 232 23.00 9.59 -5.06
N GLY A 233 21.92 8.84 -4.84
CA GLY A 233 21.71 7.50 -5.38
C GLY A 233 20.61 7.46 -6.43
N GLN A 234 19.58 6.67 -6.15
CA GLN A 234 18.45 6.45 -7.06
C GLN A 234 17.62 7.72 -7.24
N LEU A 235 17.44 8.12 -8.50
CA LEU A 235 16.65 9.30 -8.86
C LEU A 235 17.10 10.58 -8.13
N ASP A 236 18.40 10.74 -7.89
CA ASP A 236 19.04 11.91 -7.26
C ASP A 236 18.64 13.27 -7.88
N LYS A 237 18.38 13.29 -9.19
CA LYS A 237 17.90 14.48 -9.92
C LYS A 237 16.46 14.88 -9.55
N VAL A 238 15.69 13.98 -8.96
CA VAL A 238 14.28 14.19 -8.57
C VAL A 238 14.15 14.36 -7.06
N PHE A 239 14.86 13.54 -6.29
CA PHE A 239 14.81 13.51 -4.83
C PHE A 239 16.16 13.92 -4.27
N THR A 240 16.18 14.96 -3.44
CA THR A 240 17.42 15.44 -2.80
C THR A 240 17.72 14.69 -1.51
N SER A 241 16.69 14.45 -0.69
CA SER A 241 16.80 13.75 0.58
C SER A 241 16.52 12.26 0.40
N GLU A 242 17.18 11.43 1.21
CA GLU A 242 16.94 9.99 1.26
C GLU A 242 15.54 9.71 1.77
N ALA A 243 14.79 8.90 1.03
CA ALA A 243 13.44 8.51 1.41
C ALA A 243 13.01 7.23 0.72
N PHE A 244 11.87 6.69 1.15
CA PHE A 244 11.18 5.59 0.53
C PHE A 244 9.99 6.06 -0.32
N ALA A 245 10.00 5.72 -1.61
CA ALA A 245 8.91 6.00 -2.54
C ALA A 245 8.14 4.71 -2.90
N PRO A 246 6.79 4.68 -2.85
CA PRO A 246 6.01 3.55 -3.36
C PRO A 246 6.28 3.33 -4.86
N ALA A 247 6.52 2.08 -5.28
CA ALA A 247 6.80 1.76 -6.68
C ALA A 247 5.73 2.32 -7.66
N LYS A 248 4.43 2.27 -7.31
CA LYS A 248 3.33 2.77 -8.15
C LYS A 248 3.36 4.28 -8.38
N SER A 249 3.99 5.01 -7.46
CA SER A 249 4.15 6.45 -7.57
C SER A 249 5.26 6.85 -8.55
N LEU A 250 6.19 5.92 -8.86
CA LEU A 250 7.31 6.11 -9.77
C LEU A 250 6.97 5.81 -11.24
N THR A 251 5.74 5.43 -11.56
CA THR A 251 5.30 5.05 -12.93
C THR A 251 5.35 6.19 -13.96
N ALA A 252 5.56 7.43 -13.52
CA ALA A 252 5.84 8.57 -14.39
C ALA A 252 7.33 8.69 -14.79
N VAL A 253 8.21 7.90 -14.19
CA VAL A 253 9.63 7.80 -14.55
C VAL A 253 9.77 6.88 -15.77
N PRO A 254 10.51 7.29 -16.81
CA PRO A 254 10.76 6.43 -17.98
C PRO A 254 11.31 5.06 -17.59
N GLY A 255 10.72 3.99 -18.12
CA GLY A 255 11.14 2.61 -17.82
C GLY A 255 10.40 1.97 -16.64
N ILE A 256 9.57 2.71 -15.90
CA ILE A 256 8.76 2.18 -14.80
C ILE A 256 7.29 2.14 -15.20
N ARG A 257 6.61 1.01 -15.01
CA ARG A 257 5.22 0.83 -15.43
C ARG A 257 4.48 -0.25 -14.64
N HIS A 258 3.16 -0.15 -14.60
CA HIS A 258 2.32 -1.29 -14.25
C HIS A 258 2.40 -2.37 -15.33
N MET A 259 2.53 -3.62 -14.91
CA MET A 259 2.52 -4.79 -15.77
C MET A 259 1.11 -5.05 -16.32
N LYS A 260 1.05 -5.68 -17.50
CA LYS A 260 -0.19 -6.08 -18.16
C LYS A 260 -0.04 -7.51 -18.67
N GLY A 261 -1.16 -8.24 -18.77
CA GLY A 261 -1.21 -9.54 -19.46
C GLY A 261 -0.69 -10.74 -18.67
N LYS A 262 -0.50 -10.64 -17.35
CA LYS A 262 -0.23 -11.78 -16.47
C LYS A 262 -1.50 -12.13 -15.70
N ARG A 263 -1.78 -13.43 -15.59
CA ARG A 263 -2.96 -13.98 -14.89
C ARG A 263 -2.73 -14.20 -13.40
N LYS A 264 -1.48 -14.43 -13.00
CA LYS A 264 -1.05 -14.62 -11.62
C LYS A 264 0.41 -14.26 -11.45
N ILE A 265 0.82 -14.03 -10.20
CA ILE A 265 2.21 -13.83 -9.80
C ILE A 265 2.48 -14.57 -8.49
N THR A 266 3.73 -14.94 -8.26
CA THR A 266 4.17 -15.38 -6.94
C THR A 266 4.82 -14.20 -6.24
N TRP A 267 4.47 -13.99 -4.99
CA TRP A 267 5.02 -12.96 -4.13
C TRP A 267 5.88 -13.55 -3.05
N VAL A 268 7.06 -12.95 -2.87
CA VAL A 268 8.03 -13.31 -1.86
C VAL A 268 8.30 -12.12 -0.96
N HIS A 269 8.30 -12.38 0.33
CA HIS A 269 8.51 -11.39 1.39
C HIS A 269 9.52 -11.92 2.40
N PHE A 270 10.27 -11.02 3.01
CA PHE A 270 11.07 -11.34 4.18
C PHE A 270 11.17 -10.13 5.10
N ALA A 271 11.19 -10.39 6.41
CA ALA A 271 11.36 -9.39 7.45
C ALA A 271 12.61 -9.70 8.28
N CYS A 272 13.37 -8.67 8.62
CA CYS A 272 14.47 -8.71 9.58
C CYS A 272 13.99 -8.23 10.96
N ASP A 273 14.86 -8.25 11.97
CA ASP A 273 14.56 -7.70 13.31
C ASP A 273 14.06 -6.26 13.28
N ARG A 274 14.54 -5.49 12.31
CA ARG A 274 14.10 -4.13 12.01
C ARG A 274 13.65 -4.04 10.55
N HIS A 275 12.97 -2.96 10.23
CA HIS A 275 12.83 -2.55 8.84
C HIS A 275 14.20 -2.09 8.32
N GLU A 276 14.66 -2.68 7.21
CA GLU A 276 16.01 -2.48 6.68
C GLU A 276 15.98 -2.00 5.22
N VAL A 277 17.02 -1.25 4.84
CA VAL A 277 17.31 -0.96 3.42
C VAL A 277 18.21 -2.07 2.88
N VAL A 278 17.75 -2.79 1.86
CA VAL A 278 18.43 -3.94 1.25
C VAL A 278 18.73 -3.67 -0.22
N THR A 279 19.68 -4.42 -0.79
CA THR A 279 19.97 -4.36 -2.23
C THR A 279 19.23 -5.47 -2.98
N ALA A 280 18.34 -5.09 -3.89
CA ALA A 280 17.59 -5.96 -4.79
C ALA A 280 17.92 -5.64 -6.26
N ASN A 281 18.42 -6.61 -7.02
CA ASN A 281 18.91 -6.44 -8.40
C ASN A 281 19.89 -5.26 -8.56
N GLY A 282 20.72 -5.02 -7.54
CA GLY A 282 21.70 -3.93 -7.51
C GLY A 282 21.15 -2.55 -7.14
N CYS A 283 19.85 -2.42 -6.87
CA CYS A 283 19.23 -1.17 -6.40
C CYS A 283 18.74 -1.31 -4.94
N LEU A 284 18.73 -0.22 -4.19
CA LEU A 284 18.23 -0.15 -2.83
C LEU A 284 16.70 -0.12 -2.79
N SER A 285 16.14 -0.98 -1.94
CA SER A 285 14.70 -1.09 -1.64
C SER A 285 14.52 -1.58 -0.20
N GLU A 286 13.29 -1.83 0.21
CA GLU A 286 12.99 -2.22 1.58
C GLU A 286 13.03 -3.74 1.85
N SER A 287 13.32 -4.12 3.09
CA SER A 287 12.78 -5.37 3.65
C SER A 287 11.32 -5.15 4.08
N LEU A 288 10.57 -6.21 4.42
CA LEU A 288 9.19 -6.03 4.86
C LEU A 288 9.10 -5.27 6.20
N LEU A 289 8.35 -4.17 6.21
CA LEU A 289 7.84 -3.54 7.42
C LEU A 289 6.56 -4.24 7.87
N LEU A 290 6.54 -4.79 9.08
CA LEU A 290 5.39 -5.51 9.64
C LEU A 290 4.40 -4.54 10.29
N GLY A 291 3.91 -3.57 9.50
CA GLY A 291 2.87 -2.62 9.91
C GLY A 291 1.47 -3.24 9.96
N PRO A 292 0.47 -2.53 10.51
CA PRO A 292 -0.90 -3.03 10.66
C PRO A 292 -1.47 -3.63 9.38
N MET A 293 -1.31 -2.93 8.25
CA MET A 293 -1.74 -3.39 6.93
C MET A 293 -1.21 -4.78 6.54
N VAL A 294 0.06 -5.08 6.83
CA VAL A 294 0.66 -6.39 6.52
C VAL A 294 0.18 -7.44 7.50
N VAL A 295 0.10 -7.10 8.79
CA VAL A 295 -0.32 -8.00 9.87
C VAL A 295 -1.79 -8.38 9.72
N ASN A 296 -2.63 -7.46 9.26
CA ASN A 296 -4.06 -7.66 9.01
C ASN A 296 -4.30 -8.61 7.83
N GLY A 297 -3.46 -8.57 6.79
CA GLY A 297 -3.48 -9.52 5.67
C GLY A 297 -2.85 -10.90 5.97
N LEU A 298 -2.57 -11.21 7.23
CA LEU A 298 -2.10 -12.53 7.65
C LEU A 298 -3.27 -13.38 8.18
N THR A 299 -3.23 -14.68 7.89
CA THR A 299 -4.12 -15.62 8.58
C THR A 299 -3.87 -15.60 10.08
N ALA A 300 -4.86 -15.99 10.90
CA ALA A 300 -4.70 -16.02 12.35
C ALA A 300 -3.48 -16.85 12.81
N ALA A 301 -3.16 -17.94 12.11
CA ALA A 301 -1.98 -18.76 12.37
C ALA A 301 -0.67 -18.02 12.05
N GLU A 302 -0.59 -17.35 10.90
CA GLU A 302 0.57 -16.54 10.51
C GLU A 302 0.74 -15.34 11.44
N ARG A 303 -0.34 -14.65 11.81
CA ARG A 303 -0.34 -13.54 12.76
C ARG A 303 0.22 -13.97 14.12
N ARG A 304 -0.24 -15.09 14.67
CA ARG A 304 0.32 -15.66 15.92
C ARG A 304 1.80 -15.99 15.79
N ALA A 305 2.23 -16.56 14.66
CA ALA A 305 3.64 -16.88 14.43
C ALA A 305 4.51 -15.61 14.37
N VAL A 306 4.07 -14.58 13.64
CA VAL A 306 4.78 -13.30 13.52
C VAL A 306 4.84 -12.59 14.88
N VAL A 307 3.73 -12.52 15.63
CA VAL A 307 3.72 -11.95 16.99
C VAL A 307 4.62 -12.74 17.94
N GLY A 308 4.72 -14.06 17.79
CA GLY A 308 5.66 -14.89 18.55
C GLY A 308 7.14 -14.59 18.25
N ILE A 309 7.46 -14.15 17.03
CA ILE A 309 8.83 -13.81 16.60
C ILE A 309 9.20 -12.37 16.99
N PHE A 310 8.31 -11.41 16.74
CA PHE A 310 8.61 -9.97 16.87
C PHE A 310 8.03 -9.32 18.13
N GLY A 311 7.19 -10.04 18.88
CA GLY A 311 6.42 -9.49 19.99
C GLY A 311 5.14 -8.79 19.52
N ARG A 312 4.43 -8.18 20.48
CA ARG A 312 3.23 -7.37 20.20
C ARG A 312 3.63 -5.96 19.78
N ALA A 313 2.79 -5.34 18.95
CA ALA A 313 2.96 -3.94 18.59
C ALA A 313 2.95 -3.06 19.86
N PRO A 314 3.84 -2.07 19.97
CA PRO A 314 3.89 -1.18 21.13
C PRO A 314 2.73 -0.17 21.16
N ALA A 315 2.03 0.01 20.04
CA ALA A 315 0.84 0.86 19.89
C ALA A 315 -0.03 0.33 18.72
N PRO A 316 -1.33 0.67 18.63
CA PRO A 316 -2.26 0.14 17.61
C PRO A 316 -1.78 0.29 16.15
N ASN A 317 -1.03 1.36 15.86
CA ASN A 317 -0.52 1.65 14.51
C ASN A 317 0.99 1.40 14.32
N ALA A 318 1.65 0.83 15.32
CA ALA A 318 3.08 0.59 15.26
C ALA A 318 3.39 -0.74 14.56
N ALA A 319 4.42 -0.74 13.71
CA ALA A 319 4.92 -1.97 13.12
C ALA A 319 5.64 -2.86 14.14
N LEU A 320 5.52 -4.17 13.98
CA LEU A 320 6.09 -5.16 14.90
C LEU A 320 7.62 -5.15 14.92
N ASN A 321 8.25 -4.86 13.78
CA ASN A 321 9.71 -4.75 13.65
C ASN A 321 10.21 -3.29 13.68
N GLY A 322 9.53 -2.44 14.44
CA GLY A 322 9.96 -1.06 14.70
C GLY A 322 9.57 -0.06 13.60
N PRO A 323 10.02 1.21 13.72
CA PRO A 323 9.66 2.25 12.76
C PRO A 323 10.29 1.99 11.39
N PRO A 324 9.81 2.67 10.33
CA PRO A 324 10.45 2.56 9.03
C PRO A 324 11.93 2.97 9.04
N ALA A 325 12.76 2.30 8.23
CA ALA A 325 14.19 2.61 8.14
C ALA A 325 14.47 4.04 7.63
N LEU A 326 13.57 4.58 6.81
CA LEU A 326 13.61 5.91 6.21
C LEU A 326 12.21 6.49 6.15
N ASP A 327 12.13 7.81 5.96
CA ASP A 327 10.86 8.50 5.73
C ASP A 327 10.12 7.93 4.52
N CYS A 328 8.86 7.54 4.72
CA CYS A 328 8.00 7.00 3.67
C CYS A 328 7.22 8.13 2.99
N LEU A 329 7.58 8.48 1.75
CA LEU A 329 6.85 9.46 0.96
C LEU A 329 5.48 8.92 0.54
N THR A 330 4.49 9.81 0.47
CA THR A 330 3.18 9.50 -0.09
C THR A 330 3.22 9.50 -1.63
N VAL A 331 2.31 8.74 -2.25
CA VAL A 331 2.17 8.68 -3.72
C VAL A 331 2.03 10.08 -4.33
N GLY A 332 1.23 10.95 -3.71
CA GLY A 332 1.02 12.33 -4.17
C GLY A 332 2.29 13.18 -4.10
N THR A 333 3.08 13.04 -3.04
CA THR A 333 4.34 13.78 -2.88
C THR A 333 5.36 13.36 -3.95
N VAL A 334 5.54 12.06 -4.15
CA VAL A 334 6.46 11.53 -5.18
C VAL A 334 6.05 12.01 -6.58
N ARG A 335 4.77 11.87 -6.93
CA ARG A 335 4.25 12.31 -8.25
C ARG A 335 4.44 13.81 -8.47
N ARG A 336 4.22 14.65 -7.45
CA ARG A 336 4.46 16.10 -7.53
C ARG A 336 5.94 16.43 -7.76
N GLN A 337 6.85 15.74 -7.08
CA GLN A 337 8.30 15.95 -7.25
C GLN A 337 8.76 15.57 -8.66
N ILE A 338 8.33 14.41 -9.17
CA ILE A 338 8.60 13.99 -10.56
C ILE A 338 8.04 15.03 -11.56
N ALA A 339 6.79 15.46 -11.39
CA ALA A 339 6.17 16.43 -12.29
C ALA A 339 6.89 17.79 -12.28
N LYS A 340 7.33 18.25 -11.10
CA LYS A 340 8.11 19.48 -10.95
C LYS A 340 9.45 19.38 -11.68
N GLN A 341 10.19 18.28 -11.48
CA GLN A 341 11.48 18.04 -12.12
C GLN A 341 11.37 18.01 -13.65
N ARG A 342 10.34 17.37 -14.20
CA ARG A 342 10.08 17.36 -15.66
C ARG A 342 9.83 18.77 -16.18
N LYS A 343 8.95 19.56 -15.53
CA LYS A 343 8.68 20.96 -15.91
C LYS A 343 9.93 21.82 -15.87
N ASP A 344 10.76 21.67 -14.84
CA ASP A 344 12.01 22.42 -14.71
C ASP A 344 13.00 22.05 -15.82
N LYS A 345 13.10 20.77 -16.18
CA LYS A 345 13.93 20.28 -17.30
C LYS A 345 13.44 20.83 -18.64
N ASP A 346 12.13 20.78 -18.91
CA ASP A 346 11.54 21.28 -20.16
C ASP A 346 11.78 22.79 -20.30
N ARG A 347 11.69 23.53 -19.19
CA ARG A 347 11.99 24.98 -19.15
C ARG A 347 13.46 25.27 -19.43
N ILE A 348 14.39 24.48 -18.89
CA ILE A 348 15.83 24.65 -19.14
C ILE A 348 16.14 24.36 -20.62
N LEU A 349 15.63 23.25 -21.15
CA LEU A 349 15.82 22.89 -22.55
C LEU A 349 15.27 23.97 -23.50
N ALA A 350 14.09 24.52 -23.22
CA ALA A 350 13.53 25.61 -24.01
C ALA A 350 14.43 26.86 -24.04
N LYS A 351 15.08 27.20 -22.90
CA LYS A 351 16.05 28.30 -22.83
C LYS A 351 17.32 28.00 -23.62
N GLU A 352 17.81 26.76 -23.60
CA GLU A 352 18.98 26.34 -24.39
C GLU A 352 18.71 26.40 -25.89
N ILE A 353 17.53 25.92 -26.33
CA ILE A 353 17.11 26.03 -27.73
C ILE A 353 17.04 27.50 -28.16
N GLN A 354 16.42 28.36 -27.34
CA GLN A 354 16.36 29.80 -27.64
C GLN A 354 17.76 30.43 -27.76
N LYS A 355 18.70 29.99 -26.91
CA LYS A 355 20.10 30.43 -26.99
C LYS A 355 20.76 29.97 -28.29
N TRP A 356 20.58 28.72 -28.68
CA TRP A 356 21.12 28.20 -29.95
C TRP A 356 20.53 28.90 -31.17
N ASP A 357 19.23 29.22 -31.15
CA ASP A 357 18.59 29.98 -32.22
C ASP A 357 19.17 31.39 -32.35
N LEU A 358 19.47 32.05 -31.22
CA LEU A 358 20.13 33.35 -31.18
C LEU A 358 21.57 33.28 -31.71
N ASP A 359 22.35 32.29 -31.26
CA ASP A 359 23.74 32.08 -31.70
C ASP A 359 23.77 31.82 -33.23
N LEU A 360 22.87 30.97 -33.75
CA LEU A 360 22.75 30.69 -35.17
C LEU A 360 22.33 31.92 -35.99
N ALA A 361 21.45 32.77 -35.44
CA ALA A 361 21.05 34.02 -36.09
C ALA A 361 22.21 35.02 -36.18
N MET A 362 23.03 35.11 -35.13
CA MET A 362 24.25 35.93 -35.13
C MET A 362 25.27 35.45 -36.15
N GLU A 363 25.54 34.14 -36.21
CA GLU A 363 26.46 33.56 -37.20
C GLU A 363 26.02 33.86 -38.64
N LYS A 364 24.71 33.75 -38.93
CA LYS A 364 24.16 34.12 -40.24
C LYS A 364 24.36 35.60 -40.55
N HIS A 365 24.10 36.47 -39.57
CA HIS A 365 24.28 37.92 -39.74
C HIS A 365 25.76 38.28 -40.00
N GLU A 366 26.70 37.68 -39.27
CA GLU A 366 28.13 37.87 -39.49
C GLU A 366 28.56 37.38 -40.88
N ALA A 367 28.09 36.21 -41.31
CA ALA A 367 28.37 35.68 -42.64
C ALA A 367 27.85 36.59 -43.76
N GLU A 368 26.66 37.16 -43.60
CA GLU A 368 26.08 38.14 -44.54
C GLU A 368 26.92 39.41 -44.62
N ARG A 369 27.33 39.97 -43.47
CA ARG A 369 28.21 41.16 -43.42
C ARG A 369 29.55 40.89 -44.08
N PHE A 370 30.15 39.72 -43.83
CA PHE A 370 31.39 39.31 -44.48
C PHE A 370 31.22 39.22 -46.00
N ALA A 371 30.16 38.57 -46.48
CA ALA A 371 29.88 38.44 -47.91
C ALA A 371 29.67 39.80 -48.59
N GLU A 372 28.98 40.74 -47.93
CA GLU A 372 28.74 42.09 -48.44
C GLU A 372 30.02 42.93 -48.51
N SER A 373 30.87 42.84 -47.48
CA SER A 373 32.18 43.50 -47.47
C SER A 373 33.08 43.00 -48.60
N TYR A 374 33.06 41.67 -48.85
CA TYR A 374 33.83 41.03 -49.91
C TYR A 374 33.35 41.45 -51.31
N ARG A 375 32.03 41.48 -51.54
CA ARG A 375 31.45 41.99 -52.80
C ARG A 375 31.85 43.44 -53.07
N THR A 376 31.84 44.28 -52.04
CA THR A 376 32.23 45.70 -52.14
C THR A 376 33.72 45.87 -52.43
N ALA A 377 34.58 45.04 -51.84
CA ALA A 377 36.01 45.04 -52.14
C ALA A 377 36.29 44.63 -53.60
N GLN A 378 35.62 43.59 -54.11
CA GLN A 378 35.75 43.17 -55.51
C GLN A 378 35.26 44.21 -56.52
N SER A 379 34.15 44.91 -56.24
CA SER A 379 33.65 45.96 -57.14
C SER A 379 34.60 47.15 -57.22
N LYS A 380 35.19 47.58 -56.09
CA LYS A 380 36.22 48.62 -56.05
C LYS A 380 37.50 48.23 -56.78
N ALA A 381 37.89 46.94 -56.70
CA ALA A 381 39.07 46.45 -57.44
C ALA A 381 38.83 46.45 -58.96
N ARG A 382 37.62 46.07 -59.42
CA ARG A 382 37.23 46.12 -60.84
C ARG A 382 37.11 47.51 -61.43
N GLN A 383 36.79 48.53 -60.63
CA GLN A 383 36.73 49.93 -61.10
C GLN A 383 38.10 50.62 -61.19
N LYS A 384 39.16 49.98 -60.67
CA LYS A 384 40.54 50.49 -60.70
C LYS A 384 41.44 49.83 -61.74
N SER A 385 40.96 48.78 -62.42
CA SER A 385 41.59 48.21 -63.63
C SER A 385 40.91 48.77 -64.87
#